data_AF-A0A142XUF1-F1
#
_entry.id   AF-A0A142XUF1-F1
#
_cell.length_a   1.000
_cell.length_b   1.000
_cell.length_c   1.000
_cell.angle_alpha   90.00
_cell.angle_beta   90.00
_cell.angle_gamma   90.00
#
_symmetry.space_group_name_H-M   'P 1'
#
loop_
_entity.id
_entity.type
_entity.pdbx_description
1 polymer ?
#
loop_
_entity_poly.entity_id
_entity_poly.type
_entity_poly.pdbx_seq_one_letter_code
_entity_poly.pdbx_strand_id
1 'polypeptide(L)'
;MKFGKSLCWTLLPTASLAMVFLSGCEPTTSSNKTASTMSTKESESSGPSTSSNPDHGDGSPTDHGHKPGAHGGIMVSLGRDSYHVEAVIDSSGAIRLCTLGQDESRIFEVDSQTLQGFVKAVGDTDSKPISFAPTPQDGDAAGKTSLFVGQLPDNMTGKRLDITIPNIRIEGERFRLGFVSGVDAHGAGSEMPEKMAAGEEKELYLTPGGRYTAADIEANGNTTASQKFKGLKSAHDMNPKPGDRICPITETKANPKFSWTIDGKSYQFCCPLCVDEFLKSAKSSTEPLPDPDTFVKK
;
A
#
# COMPACT_ATOMS: atom_id res chain seq x y z
N MET A 1 34.06 -48.69 38.01
CA MET A 1 33.88 -49.07 36.59
C MET A 1 34.79 -48.15 35.77
N LYS A 2 36.01 -48.60 35.44
CA LYS A 2 36.46 -49.20 34.16
C LYS A 2 36.34 -48.24 32.95
N PHE A 3 37.52 -47.84 32.42
CA PHE A 3 37.97 -47.63 31.01
C PHE A 3 36.99 -47.05 29.96
N GLY A 4 37.36 -46.21 28.99
CA GLY A 4 38.66 -45.89 28.37
C GLY A 4 38.55 -44.59 27.52
N LYS A 5 39.62 -43.83 27.31
CA LYS A 5 40.63 -43.92 26.22
C LYS A 5 40.10 -43.76 24.78
N SER A 6 40.39 -42.57 24.21
CA SER A 6 41.13 -42.29 22.97
C SER A 6 40.64 -42.84 21.61
N LEU A 7 40.48 -41.94 20.62
CA LEU A 7 40.85 -42.12 19.20
C LEU A 7 40.91 -40.72 18.53
N CYS A 8 42.07 -40.05 18.52
CA CYS A 8 42.93 -39.85 17.33
C CYS A 8 42.37 -40.40 16.02
N TRP A 9 42.23 -39.57 14.98
CA TRP A 9 42.58 -39.91 13.59
C TRP A 9 42.93 -38.64 12.81
N THR A 10 43.88 -38.85 11.91
CA THR A 10 44.77 -37.90 11.23
C THR A 10 44.40 -37.72 9.75
N LEU A 11 44.98 -36.66 9.16
CA LEU A 11 45.47 -36.53 7.77
C LEU A 11 44.56 -35.98 6.64
N LEU A 12 45.14 -34.94 6.02
CA LEU A 12 44.84 -34.23 4.76
C LEU A 12 45.05 -35.12 3.49
N PRO A 13 45.25 -34.59 2.26
CA PRO A 13 44.45 -33.72 1.36
C PRO A 13 44.27 -34.37 -0.04
N THR A 14 43.46 -33.79 -0.95
CA THR A 14 43.63 -34.03 -2.40
C THR A 14 43.30 -32.81 -3.24
N ALA A 15 44.32 -32.34 -3.97
CA ALA A 15 44.23 -31.45 -5.11
C ALA A 15 44.06 -32.27 -6.40
N SER A 16 43.31 -31.73 -7.38
CA SER A 16 43.29 -32.08 -8.81
C SER A 16 42.24 -31.17 -9.48
N LEU A 17 42.30 -30.73 -10.74
CA LEU A 17 43.29 -30.72 -11.81
C LEU A 17 42.63 -29.81 -12.88
N ALA A 18 43.41 -28.97 -13.54
CA ALA A 18 42.95 -28.07 -14.61
C ALA A 18 42.69 -28.79 -15.94
N MET A 19 41.79 -28.26 -16.80
CA MET A 19 42.05 -28.14 -18.24
C MET A 19 41.13 -27.14 -18.95
N VAL A 20 41.74 -26.50 -19.95
CA VAL A 20 41.37 -25.34 -20.78
C VAL A 20 40.82 -25.81 -22.13
N PHE A 21 39.89 -25.07 -22.76
CA PHE A 21 39.75 -24.89 -24.23
C PHE A 21 38.97 -23.57 -24.50
N LEU A 22 39.61 -22.50 -25.01
CA LEU A 22 39.83 -22.07 -26.41
C LEU A 22 38.74 -21.14 -27.00
N SER A 23 39.16 -19.88 -27.24
CA SER A 23 39.00 -19.01 -28.43
C SER A 23 37.64 -18.75 -29.11
N GLY A 24 37.35 -17.47 -29.40
CA GLY A 24 36.40 -17.08 -30.45
C GLY A 24 36.06 -15.58 -30.61
N CYS A 25 36.88 -14.87 -31.38
CA CYS A 25 36.72 -13.63 -32.18
C CYS A 25 35.59 -12.59 -31.93
N GLU A 26 36.03 -11.34 -31.71
CA GLU A 26 35.35 -10.08 -32.07
C GLU A 26 35.24 -9.89 -33.61
N PRO A 27 34.27 -9.07 -34.05
CA PRO A 27 34.60 -8.05 -35.05
C PRO A 27 34.07 -6.63 -34.72
N THR A 28 35.01 -5.70 -34.72
CA THR A 28 35.06 -4.41 -35.43
C THR A 28 33.79 -3.56 -35.59
N THR A 29 33.86 -2.40 -34.94
CA THR A 29 33.45 -1.05 -35.35
C THR A 29 32.91 -0.87 -36.78
N SER A 30 31.72 -0.25 -36.89
CA SER A 30 31.48 0.71 -37.98
C SER A 30 30.62 1.87 -37.49
N SER A 31 31.28 3.02 -37.45
CA SER A 31 30.68 4.35 -37.46
C SER A 31 29.81 4.50 -38.71
N ASN A 32 28.62 5.09 -38.58
CA ASN A 32 28.17 5.99 -39.64
C ASN A 32 27.40 7.18 -39.08
N LYS A 33 28.01 8.34 -39.31
CA LYS A 33 27.53 9.69 -39.07
C LYS A 33 26.87 10.13 -40.38
N THR A 34 25.59 10.49 -40.38
CA THR A 34 25.06 11.42 -41.39
C THR A 34 23.95 12.25 -40.78
N ALA A 35 24.32 13.49 -40.49
CA ALA A 35 23.39 14.61 -40.43
C ALA A 35 23.03 15.03 -41.86
N SER A 36 21.77 15.36 -42.09
CA SER A 36 21.28 16.25 -43.16
C SER A 36 19.90 16.72 -42.68
N THR A 37 19.81 17.92 -42.12
CA THR A 37 19.69 19.23 -42.81
C THR A 37 18.28 19.44 -43.38
N MET A 38 17.57 20.31 -42.65
CA MET A 38 16.51 21.24 -43.03
C MET A 38 16.02 21.26 -44.50
N SER A 39 14.69 21.27 -44.65
CA SER A 39 14.07 22.15 -45.64
C SER A 39 12.78 22.75 -45.10
N THR A 40 12.89 24.03 -44.79
CA THR A 40 11.83 25.00 -44.48
C THR A 40 11.01 25.26 -45.73
N LYS A 41 9.68 25.36 -45.60
CA LYS A 41 8.88 26.12 -46.57
C LYS A 41 7.80 26.89 -45.83
N GLU A 42 8.10 28.17 -45.63
CA GLU A 42 7.11 29.22 -45.37
C GLU A 42 6.29 29.46 -46.66
N SER A 43 4.99 29.71 -46.48
CA SER A 43 4.26 30.65 -47.32
C SER A 43 3.06 31.17 -46.53
N GLU A 44 3.13 32.43 -46.14
CA GLU A 44 2.04 33.23 -45.58
C GLU A 44 0.97 33.52 -46.65
N SER A 45 -0.31 33.62 -46.24
CA SER A 45 -1.15 34.81 -46.46
C SER A 45 -2.56 34.68 -45.83
N SER A 46 -2.75 35.44 -44.75
CA SER A 46 -3.84 36.41 -44.51
C SER A 46 -5.33 35.99 -44.40
N GLY A 47 -5.77 35.66 -43.17
CA GLY A 47 -6.90 36.26 -42.40
C GLY A 47 -8.38 36.05 -42.81
N PRO A 48 -9.35 36.48 -41.98
CA PRO A 48 -9.53 36.23 -40.54
C PRO A 48 -10.91 35.59 -40.25
N SER A 49 -11.04 34.73 -39.23
CA SER A 49 -12.35 34.34 -38.69
C SER A 49 -12.27 33.90 -37.23
N THR A 50 -13.17 34.50 -36.47
CA THR A 50 -13.44 34.42 -35.04
C THR A 50 -13.83 33.01 -34.56
N SER A 51 -13.60 32.78 -33.26
CA SER A 51 -14.37 31.95 -32.32
C SER A 51 -13.97 30.48 -32.04
N SER A 52 -13.94 30.21 -30.73
CA SER A 52 -13.95 28.93 -29.99
C SER A 52 -12.65 28.09 -29.94
N ASN A 53 -11.92 28.25 -28.83
CA ASN A 53 -10.98 27.26 -28.31
C ASN A 53 -11.68 25.90 -28.15
N PRO A 54 -11.13 24.79 -28.66
CA PRO A 54 -11.48 23.47 -28.18
C PRO A 54 -10.76 23.26 -26.84
N ASP A 55 -11.61 23.07 -25.84
CA ASP A 55 -11.34 22.50 -24.53
C ASP A 55 -10.33 21.35 -24.62
N HIS A 56 -9.13 21.55 -24.07
CA HIS A 56 -8.21 20.46 -23.81
C HIS A 56 -8.81 19.64 -22.68
N GLY A 57 -9.47 18.54 -23.06
CA GLY A 57 -9.91 17.50 -22.14
C GLY A 57 -8.73 17.01 -21.31
N ASP A 58 -8.65 17.54 -20.09
CA ASP A 58 -7.91 16.97 -18.99
C ASP A 58 -8.53 15.61 -18.68
N GLY A 59 -7.91 14.57 -19.23
CA GLY A 59 -8.18 13.20 -18.86
C GLY A 59 -7.77 13.04 -17.40
N SER A 60 -8.71 13.28 -16.49
CA SER A 60 -8.60 12.89 -15.10
C SER A 60 -8.17 11.43 -15.06
N PRO A 61 -7.06 11.07 -14.38
CA PRO A 61 -6.71 9.68 -14.19
C PRO A 61 -7.88 9.01 -13.48
N THR A 62 -8.42 7.97 -14.12
CA THR A 62 -9.42 7.09 -13.54
C THR A 62 -8.90 6.65 -12.18
N ASP A 63 -9.60 7.10 -11.13
CA ASP A 63 -9.35 6.77 -9.73
C ASP A 63 -9.55 5.26 -9.56
N HIS A 64 -8.46 4.50 -9.61
CA HIS A 64 -8.46 3.05 -9.44
C HIS A 64 -8.27 2.77 -7.96
N GLY A 65 -9.37 2.46 -7.29
CA GLY A 65 -9.35 1.92 -5.95
C GLY A 65 -8.67 0.54 -5.91
N HIS A 66 -7.65 0.40 -5.06
CA HIS A 66 -6.96 -0.84 -4.75
C HIS A 66 -7.80 -1.68 -3.80
N LYS A 67 -8.30 -2.80 -4.33
CA LYS A 67 -9.06 -3.75 -3.53
C LYS A 67 -8.12 -4.38 -2.49
N PRO A 68 -8.65 -4.81 -1.33
CA PRO A 68 -7.94 -5.75 -0.47
C PRO A 68 -7.45 -6.92 -1.33
N GLY A 69 -6.16 -7.23 -1.23
CA GLY A 69 -5.57 -8.31 -2.03
C GLY A 69 -6.31 -9.64 -1.79
N ALA A 70 -6.28 -10.52 -2.78
CA ALA A 70 -7.03 -11.77 -2.76
C ALA A 70 -6.70 -12.67 -1.55
N HIS A 71 -5.56 -12.42 -0.89
CA HIS A 71 -5.08 -13.17 0.27
C HIS A 71 -5.17 -12.39 1.59
N GLY A 72 -5.86 -11.25 1.60
CA GLY A 72 -5.98 -10.38 2.77
C GLY A 72 -4.67 -9.65 3.11
N GLY A 73 -3.76 -9.54 2.13
CA GLY A 73 -2.51 -8.81 2.26
C GLY A 73 -2.66 -7.31 1.98
N ILE A 74 -1.57 -6.60 2.24
CA ILE A 74 -1.41 -5.18 1.93
C ILE A 74 -0.99 -5.06 0.47
N MET A 75 -1.80 -4.43 -0.36
CA MET A 75 -1.49 -4.17 -1.76
C MET A 75 -0.58 -2.94 -1.89
N VAL A 76 0.49 -3.04 -2.69
CA VAL A 76 1.40 -1.93 -2.98
C VAL A 76 1.65 -1.80 -4.47
N SER A 77 1.25 -0.66 -5.05
CA SER A 77 1.43 -0.36 -6.47
C SER A 77 2.84 0.14 -6.78
N LEU A 78 3.42 -0.34 -7.88
CA LEU A 78 4.75 0.01 -8.38
C LEU A 78 4.65 0.44 -9.84
N GLY A 79 5.56 1.32 -10.27
CA GLY A 79 5.67 1.69 -11.69
C GLY A 79 4.42 2.33 -12.28
N ARG A 80 3.80 3.27 -11.54
CA ARG A 80 2.54 3.94 -11.94
C ARG A 80 1.42 2.93 -12.24
N ASP A 81 1.21 2.01 -11.30
CA ASP A 81 0.14 1.00 -11.37
C ASP A 81 0.35 -0.12 -12.39
N SER A 82 1.54 -0.21 -12.98
CA SER A 82 1.86 -1.27 -13.94
C SER A 82 2.07 -2.63 -13.26
N TYR A 83 2.47 -2.59 -11.97
CA TYR A 83 2.76 -3.77 -11.17
C TYR A 83 2.23 -3.58 -9.76
N HIS A 84 1.88 -4.69 -9.12
CA HIS A 84 1.46 -4.70 -7.73
C HIS A 84 2.26 -5.72 -6.94
N VAL A 85 2.39 -5.49 -5.64
CA VAL A 85 2.92 -6.48 -4.69
C VAL A 85 1.93 -6.61 -3.55
N GLU A 86 1.45 -7.83 -3.32
CA GLU A 86 0.67 -8.15 -2.13
C GLU A 86 1.60 -8.65 -1.03
N ALA A 87 1.66 -7.91 0.08
CA ALA A 87 2.42 -8.28 1.27
C ALA A 87 1.51 -8.94 2.31
N VAL A 88 1.80 -10.19 2.66
CA VAL A 88 1.08 -10.95 3.69
C VAL A 88 2.03 -11.28 4.83
N ILE A 89 1.64 -10.99 6.06
CA ILE A 89 2.41 -11.36 7.27
C ILE A 89 1.56 -12.33 8.07
N ASP A 90 2.10 -13.51 8.36
CA ASP A 90 1.40 -14.49 9.18
C ASP A 90 1.77 -14.40 10.68
N SER A 91 1.02 -15.15 11.49
CA SER A 91 1.24 -15.21 12.94
C SER A 91 2.61 -15.75 13.38
N SER A 92 3.33 -16.44 12.49
CA SER A 92 4.69 -16.92 12.74
C SER A 92 5.77 -15.86 12.44
N GLY A 93 5.36 -14.71 11.88
CA GLY A 93 6.25 -13.64 11.45
C GLY A 93 6.86 -13.87 10.06
N ALA A 94 6.37 -14.85 9.30
CA ALA A 94 6.76 -14.99 7.91
C ALA A 94 6.09 -13.90 7.07
N ILE A 95 6.88 -13.23 6.23
CA ILE A 95 6.41 -12.22 5.28
C ILE A 95 6.47 -12.82 3.89
N ARG A 96 5.34 -12.81 3.20
CA ARG A 96 5.22 -13.19 1.79
C ARG A 96 4.97 -11.96 0.95
N LEU A 97 5.73 -11.81 -0.12
CA LEU A 97 5.55 -10.77 -1.13
C LEU A 97 5.19 -11.46 -2.44
N CYS A 98 3.92 -11.37 -2.85
CA CYS A 98 3.44 -11.91 -4.12
C CYS A 98 3.50 -10.80 -5.18
N THR A 99 4.23 -11.01 -6.27
CA THR A 99 4.27 -10.07 -7.38
C THR A 99 3.10 -10.31 -8.32
N LEU A 100 2.40 -9.22 -8.65
CA LEU A 100 1.15 -9.20 -9.39
C LEU A 100 1.27 -8.20 -10.55
N GLY A 101 0.48 -8.41 -11.60
CA GLY A 101 0.48 -7.54 -12.77
C GLY A 101 -0.30 -6.25 -12.54
N GLN A 102 -0.57 -5.52 -13.63
CA GLN A 102 -1.53 -4.41 -13.62
C GLN A 102 -2.92 -4.86 -13.16
N ASP A 103 -3.33 -6.07 -13.56
CA ASP A 103 -4.50 -6.74 -13.00
C ASP A 103 -4.07 -7.48 -11.73
N GLU A 104 -4.49 -6.98 -10.57
CA GLU A 104 -4.17 -7.51 -9.23
C GLU A 104 -4.62 -8.98 -9.04
N SER A 105 -5.50 -9.51 -9.90
CA SER A 105 -5.89 -10.93 -9.88
C SER A 105 -4.91 -11.86 -10.61
N ARG A 106 -3.92 -11.29 -11.32
CA ARG A 106 -2.98 -12.04 -12.16
C ARG A 106 -1.59 -12.04 -11.54
N ILE A 107 -1.11 -13.24 -11.25
CA ILE A 107 0.28 -13.48 -10.84
C ILE A 107 1.22 -12.97 -11.93
N PHE A 108 2.26 -12.24 -11.51
CA PHE A 108 3.29 -11.73 -12.39
C PHE A 108 4.65 -12.23 -11.93
N GLU A 109 5.24 -13.13 -12.70
CA GLU A 109 6.57 -13.67 -12.45
C GLU A 109 7.67 -12.65 -12.79
N VAL A 110 8.69 -12.57 -11.94
CA VAL A 110 9.86 -11.71 -12.12
C VAL A 110 11.14 -12.53 -12.10
N ASP A 111 12.25 -11.95 -12.56
CA ASP A 111 13.55 -12.61 -12.48
C ASP A 111 13.88 -12.94 -11.02
N SER A 112 14.33 -14.17 -10.80
CA SER A 112 14.69 -14.66 -9.47
C SER A 112 15.85 -13.85 -8.90
N GLN A 113 15.64 -13.26 -7.73
CA GLN A 113 16.59 -12.37 -7.07
C GLN A 113 16.41 -12.45 -5.55
N THR A 114 17.45 -12.14 -4.79
CA THR A 114 17.32 -11.94 -3.33
C THR A 114 17.04 -10.47 -3.06
N LEU A 115 16.03 -10.19 -2.24
CA LEU A 115 15.70 -8.82 -1.84
C LEU A 115 16.25 -8.56 -0.43
N GLN A 116 16.90 -7.42 -0.26
CA GLN A 116 17.24 -6.91 1.06
C GLN A 116 16.19 -5.87 1.46
N GLY A 117 15.56 -6.05 2.61
CA GLY A 117 14.66 -5.07 3.21
C GLY A 117 15.16 -4.58 4.56
N PHE A 118 14.46 -3.57 5.07
CA PHE A 118 14.63 -2.98 6.39
C PHE A 118 13.28 -2.94 7.08
N VAL A 119 13.25 -3.33 8.35
CA VAL A 119 12.05 -3.34 9.17
C VAL A 119 12.29 -2.56 10.46
N LYS A 120 11.34 -1.70 10.83
CA LYS A 120 11.33 -1.00 12.12
C LYS A 120 9.93 -1.02 12.71
N ALA A 121 9.79 -0.91 14.03
CA ALA A 121 8.48 -0.67 14.61
C ALA A 121 8.01 0.74 14.23
N VAL A 122 6.69 0.92 14.08
CA VAL A 122 6.14 2.26 13.82
C VAL A 122 6.44 3.17 15.01
N GLY A 123 7.06 4.32 14.73
CA GLY A 123 7.50 5.28 15.75
C GLY A 123 8.96 5.12 16.18
N ASP A 124 9.61 3.99 15.87
CA ASP A 124 11.04 3.81 16.12
C ASP A 124 11.90 4.43 15.01
N THR A 125 13.13 4.80 15.37
CA THR A 125 14.17 5.24 14.43
C THR A 125 15.05 4.10 13.95
N ASP A 126 15.14 3.02 14.74
CA ASP A 126 16.07 1.93 14.52
C ASP A 126 15.47 0.88 13.57
N SER A 127 16.14 0.67 12.44
CA SER A 127 15.75 -0.35 11.46
C SER A 127 16.67 -1.57 11.53
N LYS A 128 16.08 -2.75 11.35
CA LYS A 128 16.78 -4.04 11.28
C LYS A 128 16.74 -4.56 9.84
N PRO A 129 17.86 -5.07 9.30
CA PRO A 129 17.86 -5.69 7.99
C PRO A 129 17.11 -7.04 8.02
N ILE A 130 16.39 -7.34 6.95
CA ILE A 130 15.71 -8.62 6.69
C ILE A 130 15.96 -9.03 5.23
N SER A 131 16.19 -10.31 4.97
CA SER A 131 16.36 -10.83 3.62
C SER A 131 15.08 -11.54 3.17
N PHE A 132 14.72 -11.39 1.91
CA PHE A 132 13.65 -12.16 1.27
C PHE A 132 14.24 -13.03 0.17
N ALA A 133 14.01 -14.34 0.29
CA ALA A 133 14.45 -15.32 -0.69
C ALA A 133 13.34 -15.55 -1.74
N PRO A 134 13.70 -15.72 -3.02
CA PRO A 134 12.74 -16.10 -4.04
C PRO A 134 12.25 -17.52 -3.76
N THR A 135 10.94 -17.75 -3.85
CA THR A 135 10.30 -19.06 -3.70
C THR A 135 9.42 -19.28 -4.93
N PRO A 136 9.99 -19.81 -6.04
CA PRO A 136 9.23 -20.05 -7.25
C PRO A 136 7.99 -20.91 -6.98
N GLN A 137 6.88 -20.54 -7.59
CA GLN A 137 5.60 -21.25 -7.48
C GLN A 137 5.37 -22.18 -8.68
N ASP A 138 4.39 -23.07 -8.53
CA ASP A 138 3.91 -23.88 -9.64
C ASP A 138 3.36 -22.98 -10.75
N GLY A 139 3.96 -23.08 -11.93
CA GLY A 139 3.61 -22.25 -13.09
C GLY A 139 4.60 -21.12 -13.40
N ASP A 140 5.51 -20.79 -12.47
CA ASP A 140 6.61 -19.86 -12.76
C ASP A 140 7.59 -20.49 -13.77
N ALA A 141 8.08 -19.68 -14.71
CA ALA A 141 9.09 -20.09 -15.66
C ALA A 141 10.46 -20.34 -14.99
N ALA A 142 11.30 -21.15 -15.65
CA ALA A 142 12.64 -21.43 -15.15
C ALA A 142 13.46 -20.15 -14.97
N GLY A 143 14.03 -19.97 -13.77
CA GLY A 143 14.81 -18.77 -13.42
C GLY A 143 13.97 -17.58 -12.95
N LYS A 144 12.64 -17.73 -12.86
CA LYS A 144 11.73 -16.70 -12.36
C LYS A 144 11.07 -17.11 -11.05
N THR A 145 10.41 -16.15 -10.42
CA THR A 145 9.64 -16.32 -9.19
C THR A 145 8.49 -15.32 -9.18
N SER A 146 7.35 -15.70 -8.63
CA SER A 146 6.24 -14.79 -8.31
C SER A 146 6.09 -14.51 -6.81
N LEU A 147 6.89 -15.18 -5.98
CA LEU A 147 6.83 -15.07 -4.53
C LEU A 147 8.21 -14.87 -3.92
N PHE A 148 8.28 -13.98 -2.94
CA PHE A 148 9.43 -13.84 -2.05
C PHE A 148 9.02 -14.05 -0.60
N VAL A 149 9.85 -14.75 0.15
CA VAL A 149 9.59 -15.05 1.57
C VAL A 149 10.73 -14.54 2.42
N GLY A 150 10.40 -13.77 3.45
CA GLY A 150 11.30 -13.31 4.49
C GLY A 150 10.77 -13.70 5.87
N GLN A 151 11.65 -13.67 6.88
CA GLN A 151 11.29 -13.98 8.26
C GLN A 151 11.55 -12.77 9.16
N LEU A 152 10.52 -12.30 9.87
CA LEU A 152 10.69 -11.28 10.89
C LEU A 152 11.52 -11.81 12.05
N PRO A 153 12.38 -10.97 12.66
CA PRO A 153 12.96 -11.28 13.96
C PRO A 153 11.86 -11.48 15.01
N ASP A 154 12.00 -12.47 15.88
CA ASP A 154 10.99 -12.83 16.90
C ASP A 154 10.51 -11.62 17.73
N ASN A 155 11.41 -10.67 17.99
CA ASN A 155 11.13 -9.46 18.76
C ASN A 155 10.25 -8.42 18.01
N MET A 156 9.88 -8.69 16.76
CA MET A 156 9.07 -7.85 15.88
C MET A 156 7.73 -8.50 15.50
N THR A 157 7.55 -9.80 15.72
CA THR A 157 6.29 -10.50 15.44
C THR A 157 5.14 -9.92 16.27
N GLY A 158 3.98 -9.72 15.63
CA GLY A 158 2.79 -9.15 16.27
C GLY A 158 2.83 -7.63 16.52
N LYS A 159 3.89 -6.94 16.09
CA LYS A 159 3.97 -5.47 16.18
C LYS A 159 3.52 -4.82 14.87
N ARG A 160 3.19 -3.53 14.95
CA ARG A 160 3.02 -2.65 13.79
C ARG A 160 4.40 -2.25 13.28
N LEU A 161 4.71 -2.55 12.02
CA LEU A 161 6.05 -2.39 11.44
C LEU A 161 6.01 -1.54 10.18
N ASP A 162 7.00 -0.68 9.98
CA ASP A 162 7.31 -0.02 8.71
C ASP A 162 8.40 -0.83 8.01
N ILE A 163 8.11 -1.33 6.82
CA ILE A 163 8.96 -2.23 6.03
C ILE A 163 9.30 -1.53 4.73
N THR A 164 10.59 -1.45 4.42
CA THR A 164 11.10 -0.86 3.17
C THR A 164 12.04 -1.81 2.47
N ILE A 165 11.81 -2.06 1.19
CA ILE A 165 12.67 -2.80 0.27
C ILE A 165 13.14 -1.81 -0.80
N PRO A 166 14.39 -1.32 -0.71
CA PRO A 166 14.89 -0.25 -1.57
C PRO A 166 15.10 -0.65 -3.04
N ASN A 167 15.11 -1.96 -3.34
CA ASN A 167 15.46 -2.45 -4.66
C ASN A 167 14.79 -3.81 -4.93
N ILE A 168 13.69 -3.77 -5.68
CA ILE A 168 13.14 -4.92 -6.39
C ILE A 168 13.26 -4.64 -7.89
N ARG A 169 13.71 -5.62 -8.68
CA ARG A 169 13.79 -5.51 -10.13
C ARG A 169 12.62 -6.20 -10.81
N ILE A 170 11.94 -5.48 -11.69
CA ILE A 170 10.83 -6.00 -12.50
C ILE A 170 11.08 -5.53 -13.93
N GLU A 171 11.18 -6.45 -14.87
CA GLU A 171 11.50 -6.17 -16.29
C GLU A 171 12.74 -5.27 -16.51
N GLY A 172 13.77 -5.43 -15.67
CA GLY A 172 15.01 -4.64 -15.74
C GLY A 172 14.93 -3.24 -15.11
N GLU A 173 13.74 -2.78 -14.75
CA GLU A 173 13.53 -1.56 -13.96
C GLU A 173 13.70 -1.83 -12.46
N ARG A 174 13.96 -0.77 -11.68
CA ARG A 174 14.19 -0.87 -10.23
C ARG A 174 13.13 -0.06 -9.48
N PHE A 175 12.45 -0.72 -8.56
CA PHE A 175 11.42 -0.12 -7.73
C PHE A 175 11.81 -0.14 -6.26
N ARG A 176 11.27 0.83 -5.52
CA ARG A 176 11.24 0.82 -4.06
C ARG A 176 9.85 0.38 -3.62
N LEU A 177 9.81 -0.64 -2.79
CA LEU A 177 8.60 -1.14 -2.15
C LEU A 177 8.63 -0.69 -0.68
N GLY A 178 7.53 -0.14 -0.18
CA GLY A 178 7.41 0.27 1.22
C GLY A 178 5.97 0.11 1.68
N PHE A 179 5.79 -0.45 2.87
CA PHE A 179 4.45 -0.65 3.45
C PHE A 179 4.52 -0.70 4.98
N VAL A 180 3.39 -0.39 5.61
CA VAL A 180 3.22 -0.50 7.06
C VAL A 180 2.37 -1.74 7.33
N SER A 181 2.82 -2.64 8.19
CA SER A 181 2.04 -3.79 8.67
C SER A 181 1.12 -3.42 9.82
N GLY A 182 0.05 -4.17 10.05
CA GLY A 182 -0.91 -3.88 11.12
C GLY A 182 -1.72 -2.60 10.89
N VAL A 183 -1.71 -2.09 9.66
CA VAL A 183 -2.92 -1.48 9.10
C VAL A 183 -3.69 -2.64 8.48
N ASP A 184 -4.98 -2.79 8.81
CA ASP A 184 -5.92 -3.35 7.83
C ASP A 184 -5.64 -2.64 6.50
N ALA A 185 -5.63 -3.34 5.36
CA ALA A 185 -5.22 -2.86 4.04
C ALA A 185 -5.78 -1.47 3.64
N HIS A 186 -5.23 -0.42 4.23
CA HIS A 186 -5.66 0.96 4.17
C HIS A 186 -4.40 1.79 4.35
N GLY A 187 -3.68 1.98 3.25
CA GLY A 187 -2.35 2.59 3.29
C GLY A 187 -1.75 3.03 1.97
N ALA A 188 -2.54 3.24 0.91
CA ALA A 188 -2.19 4.11 -0.21
C ALA A 188 -3.47 4.45 -0.99
N GLY A 189 -3.91 5.70 -0.89
CA GLY A 189 -5.13 6.17 -1.54
C GLY A 189 -6.32 6.17 -0.59
N SER A 190 -7.08 7.26 -0.62
CA SER A 190 -8.27 7.51 0.18
C SER A 190 -9.44 6.59 -0.23
N GLU A 191 -9.27 5.28 -0.04
CA GLU A 191 -10.33 4.34 -0.31
C GLU A 191 -11.30 4.23 0.85
N MET A 192 -12.54 4.46 0.48
CA MET A 192 -13.68 4.55 1.36
C MET A 192 -13.99 3.15 1.93
N PRO A 193 -14.23 3.02 3.25
CA PRO A 193 -14.57 1.74 3.86
C PRO A 193 -15.73 1.06 3.13
N GLU A 194 -15.67 -0.26 2.98
CA GLU A 194 -16.81 -0.98 2.40
C GLU A 194 -18.06 -0.78 3.27
N LYS A 195 -19.20 -0.55 2.62
CA LYS A 195 -20.48 -0.42 3.29
C LYS A 195 -20.80 -1.71 4.04
N MET A 196 -20.91 -1.64 5.36
CA MET A 196 -21.26 -2.80 6.20
C MET A 196 -22.60 -3.43 5.84
N ALA A 197 -22.76 -4.72 6.17
CA ALA A 197 -24.04 -5.41 6.04
C ALA A 197 -25.08 -4.76 6.98
N ALA A 198 -26.34 -4.72 6.56
CA ALA A 198 -27.40 -3.99 7.27
C ALA A 198 -27.66 -4.49 8.72
N GLY A 199 -27.30 -5.72 9.05
CA GLY A 199 -27.35 -6.26 10.42
C GLY A 199 -26.24 -5.69 11.31
N GLU A 200 -25.01 -5.71 10.81
CA GLU A 200 -23.82 -5.20 11.50
C GLU A 200 -23.88 -3.67 11.68
N GLU A 201 -24.43 -2.95 10.69
CA GLU A 201 -24.66 -1.51 10.81
C GLU A 201 -25.60 -1.19 11.98
N LYS A 202 -26.71 -1.91 12.12
CA LYS A 202 -27.62 -1.69 13.26
C LYS A 202 -26.95 -1.98 14.59
N GLU A 203 -26.16 -3.04 14.69
CA GLU A 203 -25.44 -3.36 15.92
C GLU A 203 -24.42 -2.26 16.26
N LEU A 204 -23.70 -1.75 15.25
CA LEU A 204 -22.76 -0.66 15.43
C LEU A 204 -23.46 0.62 15.92
N TYR A 205 -24.58 1.01 15.34
CA TYR A 205 -25.21 2.31 15.64
C TYR A 205 -26.24 2.29 16.78
N LEU A 206 -26.85 1.15 17.07
CA LEU A 206 -27.99 1.06 17.99
C LEU A 206 -27.67 0.31 19.29
N THR A 207 -26.41 -0.10 19.47
CA THR A 207 -25.94 -0.74 20.70
C THR A 207 -24.87 0.14 21.36
N PRO A 208 -25.00 0.51 22.65
CA PRO A 208 -23.92 1.21 23.36
C PRO A 208 -22.65 0.36 23.44
N GLY A 209 -21.49 1.01 23.50
CA GLY A 209 -20.19 0.36 23.70
C GLY A 209 -19.07 1.37 23.89
N GLY A 210 -18.11 1.07 24.76
CA GLY A 210 -16.98 1.97 25.06
C GLY A 210 -17.43 3.40 25.36
N ARG A 211 -16.95 4.35 24.55
CA ARG A 211 -17.28 5.79 24.63
C ARG A 211 -18.61 6.17 23.95
N TYR A 212 -19.23 5.26 23.20
CA TYR A 212 -20.51 5.50 22.53
C TYR A 212 -21.67 5.02 23.42
N THR A 213 -22.40 5.97 23.98
CA THR A 213 -23.37 5.73 25.04
C THR A 213 -24.81 5.67 24.51
N ALA A 214 -25.75 5.20 25.35
CA ALA A 214 -27.17 5.25 25.03
C ALA A 214 -27.66 6.69 24.78
N ALA A 215 -27.11 7.68 25.51
CA ALA A 215 -27.42 9.09 25.30
C ALA A 215 -26.96 9.59 23.92
N ASP A 216 -25.81 9.10 23.43
CA ASP A 216 -25.34 9.42 22.09
C ASP A 216 -26.26 8.83 21.01
N ILE A 217 -26.74 7.60 21.19
CA ILE A 217 -27.69 6.94 20.27
C ILE A 217 -28.98 7.76 20.17
N GLU A 218 -29.52 8.19 21.31
CA GLU A 218 -30.70 9.04 21.37
C GLU A 218 -30.46 10.41 20.72
N ALA A 219 -29.31 11.05 21.03
CA ALA A 219 -28.91 12.33 20.43
C ALA A 219 -28.76 12.25 18.91
N ASN A 220 -28.43 11.08 18.37
CA ASN A 220 -28.38 10.84 16.93
C ASN A 220 -29.73 10.45 16.31
N GLY A 221 -30.77 10.26 17.12
CA GLY A 221 -32.13 9.97 16.66
C GLY A 221 -32.44 8.48 16.51
N ASN A 222 -31.76 7.60 17.24
CA ASN A 222 -31.97 6.14 17.19
C ASN A 222 -31.95 5.58 15.75
N THR A 223 -30.97 6.02 14.97
CA THR A 223 -30.85 5.74 13.54
C THR A 223 -29.43 5.29 13.20
N THR A 224 -29.28 4.67 12.04
CA THR A 224 -27.97 4.35 11.44
C THR A 224 -27.49 5.49 10.54
N ALA A 225 -26.19 5.50 10.20
CA ALA A 225 -25.68 6.48 9.24
C ALA A 225 -26.32 6.35 7.86
N SER A 226 -26.55 5.12 7.35
CA SER A 226 -27.21 4.92 6.06
C SER A 226 -28.64 5.46 6.02
N GLN A 227 -29.34 5.42 7.15
CA GLN A 227 -30.67 6.00 7.30
C GLN A 227 -30.62 7.53 7.42
N LYS A 228 -29.79 8.07 8.33
CA LYS A 228 -29.70 9.51 8.61
C LYS A 228 -29.24 10.31 7.38
N PHE A 229 -28.31 9.74 6.62
CA PHE A 229 -27.64 10.44 5.52
C PHE A 229 -28.10 9.99 4.14
N LYS A 230 -29.22 9.27 4.06
CA LYS A 230 -29.79 8.79 2.81
C LYS A 230 -29.96 9.94 1.80
N GLY A 231 -29.37 9.79 0.62
CA GLY A 231 -29.47 10.77 -0.47
C GLY A 231 -28.51 11.96 -0.35
N LEU A 232 -27.66 12.02 0.67
CA LEU A 232 -26.60 13.02 0.75
C LEU A 232 -25.36 12.55 -0.02
N LYS A 233 -24.75 13.47 -0.77
CA LYS A 233 -23.51 13.22 -1.50
C LYS A 233 -22.29 13.42 -0.60
N SER A 234 -21.47 12.38 -0.48
CA SER A 234 -20.14 12.45 0.14
C SER A 234 -19.22 13.35 -0.67
N ALA A 235 -18.34 14.10 -0.01
CA ALA A 235 -17.38 14.97 -0.65
C ALA A 235 -16.01 14.79 0.01
N HIS A 236 -15.02 14.39 -0.78
CA HIS A 236 -13.67 14.05 -0.30
C HIS A 236 -12.67 15.08 -0.84
N ASP A 237 -12.81 16.33 -0.42
CA ASP A 237 -11.85 17.38 -0.78
C ASP A 237 -10.56 17.17 0.02
N MET A 238 -9.54 16.66 -0.66
CA MET A 238 -8.20 16.37 -0.13
C MET A 238 -7.40 17.65 0.17
N ASN A 239 -7.89 18.82 -0.21
CA ASN A 239 -7.19 20.10 -0.07
C ASN A 239 -7.95 21.06 0.85
N PRO A 240 -8.21 20.70 2.13
CA PRO A 240 -8.81 21.62 3.09
C PRO A 240 -7.91 22.84 3.28
N LYS A 241 -8.52 24.02 3.35
CA LYS A 241 -7.82 25.28 3.59
C LYS A 241 -7.60 25.47 5.09
N PRO A 242 -6.57 26.22 5.52
CA PRO A 242 -6.44 26.63 6.92
C PRO A 242 -7.76 27.22 7.46
N GLY A 243 -8.21 26.71 8.61
CA GLY A 243 -9.51 27.04 9.21
C GLY A 243 -10.67 26.13 8.80
N ASP A 244 -10.55 25.31 7.76
CA ASP A 244 -11.57 24.32 7.42
C ASP A 244 -11.60 23.21 8.49
N ARG A 245 -12.82 22.76 8.83
CA ARG A 245 -13.01 21.53 9.60
C ARG A 245 -12.57 20.33 8.77
N ILE A 246 -11.85 19.40 9.39
CA ILE A 246 -11.36 18.20 8.73
C ILE A 246 -12.00 16.94 9.32
N CYS A 247 -12.14 15.91 8.50
CA CYS A 247 -12.65 14.61 8.92
C CYS A 247 -11.65 13.95 9.88
N PRO A 248 -12.08 13.47 11.06
CA PRO A 248 -11.20 12.80 12.01
C PRO A 248 -10.52 11.52 11.50
N ILE A 249 -11.07 10.91 10.45
CA ILE A 249 -10.58 9.65 9.88
C ILE A 249 -9.61 9.89 8.72
N THR A 250 -9.97 10.77 7.78
CA THR A 250 -9.25 10.93 6.51
C THR A 250 -8.47 12.25 6.41
N GLU A 251 -8.64 13.17 7.37
CA GLU A 251 -8.10 14.54 7.35
C GLU A 251 -8.54 15.40 6.14
N THR A 252 -9.44 14.91 5.30
CA THR A 252 -10.07 15.66 4.20
C THR A 252 -11.05 16.69 4.75
N LYS A 253 -11.46 17.67 3.94
CA LYS A 253 -12.51 18.63 4.34
C LYS A 253 -13.76 17.92 4.81
N ALA A 254 -14.19 18.21 6.04
CA ALA A 254 -15.43 17.68 6.59
C ALA A 254 -16.64 18.36 5.93
N ASN A 255 -17.76 17.64 5.87
CA ASN A 255 -19.03 18.18 5.43
C ASN A 255 -19.96 18.24 6.65
N PRO A 256 -20.44 19.43 7.06
CA PRO A 256 -21.23 19.59 8.28
C PRO A 256 -22.56 18.81 8.25
N LYS A 257 -23.00 18.36 7.08
CA LYS A 257 -24.18 17.50 6.93
C LYS A 257 -23.94 16.07 7.43
N PHE A 258 -22.71 15.58 7.43
CA PHE A 258 -22.36 14.31 8.05
C PHE A 258 -21.84 14.57 9.47
N SER A 259 -22.77 14.84 10.38
CA SER A 259 -22.48 15.02 11.80
C SER A 259 -23.04 13.91 12.67
N TRP A 260 -22.23 13.47 13.64
CA TRP A 260 -22.57 12.41 14.57
C TRP A 260 -22.11 12.75 15.99
N THR A 261 -22.97 12.47 16.98
CA THR A 261 -22.65 12.69 18.40
C THR A 261 -22.03 11.44 18.99
N ILE A 262 -20.89 11.58 19.67
CA ILE A 262 -20.15 10.49 20.32
C ILE A 262 -19.51 11.06 21.59
N ASP A 263 -19.65 10.38 22.73
CA ASP A 263 -19.16 10.84 24.03
C ASP A 263 -19.68 12.25 24.38
N GLY A 264 -20.94 12.53 24.03
CA GLY A 264 -21.60 13.82 24.22
C GLY A 264 -21.12 14.95 23.30
N LYS A 265 -20.22 14.67 22.34
CA LYS A 265 -19.62 15.68 21.46
C LYS A 265 -19.99 15.45 20.00
N SER A 266 -20.24 16.53 19.26
CA SER A 266 -20.61 16.48 17.85
C SER A 266 -19.37 16.54 16.95
N TYR A 267 -19.15 15.46 16.18
CA TYR A 267 -18.06 15.35 15.21
C TYR A 267 -18.61 15.55 13.79
N GLN A 268 -17.78 16.08 12.90
CA GLN A 268 -18.11 16.28 11.47
C GLN A 268 -17.21 15.39 10.61
N PHE A 269 -17.82 14.77 9.60
CA PHE A 269 -17.17 13.79 8.74
C PHE A 269 -17.31 14.19 7.27
N CYS A 270 -16.45 13.66 6.40
CA CYS A 270 -16.57 13.88 4.96
C CYS A 270 -17.65 12.99 4.30
N CYS A 271 -18.01 11.87 4.97
CA CYS A 271 -18.95 10.88 4.47
C CYS A 271 -19.53 9.99 5.60
N PRO A 272 -20.58 9.19 5.32
CA PRO A 272 -21.15 8.24 6.27
C PRO A 272 -20.16 7.16 6.74
N LEU A 273 -19.29 6.67 5.86
CA LEU A 273 -18.36 5.58 6.17
C LEU A 273 -17.28 6.00 7.18
N CYS A 274 -16.90 7.28 7.20
CA CYS A 274 -16.02 7.79 8.26
C CYS A 274 -16.72 7.84 9.62
N VAL A 275 -18.06 7.90 9.65
CA VAL A 275 -18.81 7.74 10.91
C VAL A 275 -18.67 6.31 11.41
N ASP A 276 -18.79 5.31 10.53
CA ASP A 276 -18.64 3.89 10.88
C ASP A 276 -17.29 3.65 11.58
N GLU A 277 -16.19 4.05 10.93
CA GLU A 277 -14.84 3.82 11.44
C GLU A 277 -14.56 4.56 12.75
N PHE A 278 -15.01 5.81 12.85
CA PHE A 278 -14.84 6.57 14.08
C PHE A 278 -15.67 6.00 15.23
N LEU A 279 -16.87 5.47 14.95
CA LEU A 279 -17.71 4.83 15.95
C LEU A 279 -17.12 3.50 16.44
N LYS A 280 -16.58 2.67 15.54
CA LYS A 280 -15.84 1.44 15.89
C LYS A 280 -14.68 1.77 16.83
N SER A 281 -13.86 2.74 16.46
CA SER A 281 -12.73 3.20 17.27
C SER A 281 -13.18 3.71 18.64
N ALA A 282 -14.23 4.55 18.70
CA ALA A 282 -14.79 5.07 19.95
C ALA A 282 -15.31 3.97 20.88
N LYS A 283 -15.90 2.91 20.33
CA LYS A 283 -16.38 1.76 21.10
C LYS A 283 -15.25 0.90 21.67
N SER A 284 -14.10 0.84 21.00
CA SER A 284 -12.93 0.11 21.47
C SER A 284 -11.96 0.95 22.33
N SER A 285 -12.05 2.29 22.28
CA SER A 285 -11.10 3.17 22.95
C SER A 285 -11.30 3.21 24.47
N THR A 286 -10.20 3.04 25.21
CA THR A 286 -10.13 3.29 26.65
C THR A 286 -9.75 4.74 26.97
N GLU A 287 -9.12 5.45 26.03
CA GLU A 287 -8.68 6.83 26.19
C GLU A 287 -9.79 7.83 25.80
N PRO A 288 -9.76 9.06 26.33
CA PRO A 288 -10.69 10.12 25.92
C PRO A 288 -10.54 10.41 24.42
N LEU A 289 -11.67 10.61 23.73
CA LEU A 289 -11.64 11.01 22.32
C LEU A 289 -11.07 12.44 22.18
N PRO A 290 -10.33 12.73 21.10
CA PRO A 290 -9.89 14.10 20.83
C PRO A 290 -11.07 15.05 20.74
N ASP A 291 -10.88 16.28 21.19
CA ASP A 291 -11.94 17.29 21.11
C ASP A 291 -12.27 17.62 19.64
N PRO A 292 -13.56 17.73 19.25
CA PRO A 292 -13.96 18.09 17.89
C PRO A 292 -13.29 19.36 17.37
N ASP A 293 -12.96 20.31 18.26
CA ASP A 293 -12.28 21.56 17.92
C ASP A 293 -10.80 21.41 17.55
N THR A 294 -10.21 20.23 17.80
CA THR A 294 -8.86 19.93 17.31
C THR A 294 -8.84 19.52 15.84
N PHE A 295 -9.97 19.11 15.26
CA PHE A 295 -10.10 18.72 13.85
C PHE A 295 -10.34 19.93 12.94
N VAL A 296 -9.36 20.83 12.94
CA VAL A 296 -9.31 22.02 12.07
C VAL A 296 -7.97 22.03 11.36
N LYS A 297 -7.97 22.26 10.05
CA LYS A 297 -6.74 22.44 9.28
C LYS A 297 -6.00 23.68 9.79
N LYS A 298 -4.76 23.50 10.22
CA LYS A 298 -3.87 24.59 10.63
C LYS A 298 -3.22 25.28 9.43
#